data_AF-A1S0S6-F1
#
_entry.id   AF-A1S0S6-F1
#
_cell.length_a   1.000
_cell.length_b   1.000
_cell.length_c   1.000
_cell.angle_alpha   90.00
_cell.angle_beta   90.00
_cell.angle_gamma   90.00
#
_symmetry.space_group_name_H-M   'P 1'
#
loop_
_entity.id
_entity.type
_entity.pdbx_description
1 polymer ?
#
loop_
_entity_poly.entity_id
_entity_poly.type
_entity_poly.pdbx_seq_one_letter_code
_entity_poly.pdbx_strand_id
1 'polypeptide(L)'
;MVEAEVRPTNSLTKPLGFASAGVTEHWGRCLAYLQKRRLQVVTDVLSRLLAGEAATRDEAIGLLRRAYLEAGLEPLRGLSTPRSFYREMSLVYAVGKYGLGLDEELEGLREIFEVEALCDAALGLVRSGAGVEESVFRVFGRLKESDVRSFLNYVLAASLLGYVGFEELLKVLGGLEAYGNVARDYRILVVAYRLADFVGSNKFSRRSEKEAAKLDLARSLGDEKALPSDGLVWRIAVNVYGVDEGVANRVLRMSPSDLARVVLESSTWWYGYVVSPGELEEYLAGLEPEWLQAYLYLEKKLRKAFPASSRLVAAAAVDQAKAEGASPESLTARSVNIENPVSSLLEWGCSGWRFTYMNLAPKGEFELRLEDKHEVIVFDRVRAYEALALGVRRLRERIAEKASGDLDVKVRLGGRLSGMWLRVQAMLLAVKVVGEAYVLTAPPAAQARLREGLLEERRIPVDGGELVARLVERGFNRYVTLELGGRRIATLKLGSDPGKLEEKVEKILSHNLPKGVSEEKRRLLGEEVRSLLKR
;
A
#
# COMPACT_ATOMS: atom_id res chain seq x y z
N MET A 1 -14.52 -72.16 14.85
CA MET A 1 -15.90 -71.76 15.25
C MET A 1 -15.80 -70.40 15.91
N VAL A 2 -16.57 -69.42 15.38
CA VAL A 2 -16.80 -68.04 15.85
C VAL A 2 -15.63 -67.05 15.59
N GLU A 3 -15.66 -66.32 14.48
CA GLU A 3 -16.03 -64.87 14.31
C GLU A 3 -14.94 -63.90 14.87
N ALA A 4 -14.55 -62.78 14.25
CA ALA A 4 -15.21 -61.89 13.30
C ALA A 4 -14.20 -61.12 12.43
N GLU A 5 -14.57 -60.83 11.18
CA GLU A 5 -13.98 -59.77 10.36
C GLU A 5 -14.34 -58.39 10.92
N VAL A 6 -13.33 -57.54 11.15
CA VAL A 6 -13.52 -56.10 11.33
C VAL A 6 -12.70 -55.38 10.27
N ARG A 7 -13.38 -54.80 9.28
CA ARG A 7 -12.81 -53.80 8.37
C ARG A 7 -12.61 -52.48 9.11
N PRO A 8 -11.47 -51.78 8.95
CA PRO A 8 -11.40 -50.38 9.29
C PRO A 8 -11.74 -49.51 8.07
N THR A 9 -12.89 -48.84 8.15
CA THR A 9 -13.14 -47.55 7.51
C THR A 9 -12.43 -46.46 8.31
N ASN A 10 -11.59 -45.64 7.67
CA ASN A 10 -11.76 -44.17 7.65
C ASN A 10 -10.52 -43.43 7.15
N SER A 11 -10.79 -42.57 6.17
CA SER A 11 -10.25 -41.22 5.99
C SER A 11 -8.94 -40.88 6.72
N LEU A 12 -7.82 -41.00 6.02
CA LEU A 12 -6.61 -40.22 6.30
C LEU A 12 -6.49 -39.13 5.24
N THR A 13 -6.93 -37.93 5.64
CA THR A 13 -6.54 -36.67 5.03
C THR A 13 -5.02 -36.67 4.88
N LYS A 14 -4.56 -36.56 3.63
CA LYS A 14 -3.14 -36.36 3.33
C LYS A 14 -2.62 -35.15 4.13
N PRO A 15 -1.53 -35.27 4.91
CA PRO A 15 -0.85 -34.09 5.40
C PRO A 15 -0.30 -33.32 4.20
N LEU A 16 -0.74 -32.07 4.02
CA LEU A 16 -0.11 -31.14 3.09
C LEU A 16 1.33 -30.92 3.60
N GLY A 17 2.27 -31.54 2.91
CA GLY A 17 3.70 -31.43 3.19
C GLY A 17 4.19 -30.00 3.01
N PHE A 18 4.23 -29.26 4.11
CA PHE A 18 5.21 -28.20 4.31
C PHE A 18 6.31 -28.80 5.18
N ALA A 19 7.22 -29.51 4.51
CA ALA A 19 8.43 -30.01 5.14
C ALA A 19 9.24 -28.83 5.73
N SER A 20 9.71 -29.04 6.95
CA SER A 20 10.56 -28.15 7.76
C SER A 20 11.90 -27.76 7.12
N ALA A 21 12.19 -28.21 5.90
CA ALA A 21 13.40 -27.88 5.15
C ALA A 21 13.33 -26.50 4.43
N GLY A 22 12.16 -25.86 4.33
CA GLY A 22 11.97 -24.60 3.60
C GLY A 22 12.09 -23.31 4.43
N VAL A 23 12.27 -23.40 5.76
CA VAL A 23 12.22 -22.24 6.67
C VAL A 23 13.54 -21.46 6.70
N THR A 24 14.66 -22.14 6.43
CA THR A 24 16.03 -21.61 6.47
C THR A 24 16.50 -21.06 5.12
N GLU A 25 16.13 -21.69 3.99
CA GLU A 25 16.54 -21.26 2.64
C GLU A 25 15.88 -19.95 2.17
N HIS A 26 14.88 -19.44 2.90
CA HIS A 26 14.03 -18.33 2.45
C HIS A 26 14.36 -16.93 2.99
N TRP A 27 15.20 -16.82 4.02
CA TRP A 27 15.73 -15.50 4.42
C TRP A 27 16.62 -14.87 3.34
N GLY A 28 17.17 -15.69 2.42
CA GLY A 28 18.04 -15.24 1.33
C GLY A 28 17.40 -14.30 0.31
N ARG A 29 16.06 -14.26 0.17
CA ARG A 29 15.37 -13.26 -0.67
C ARG A 29 15.04 -11.99 0.10
N CYS A 30 14.68 -12.09 1.38
CA CYS A 30 14.42 -10.94 2.26
C CYS A 30 15.61 -9.96 2.31
N LEU A 31 16.86 -10.47 2.27
CA LEU A 31 18.11 -9.68 2.30
C LEU A 31 18.41 -8.91 1.00
N ALA A 32 18.13 -9.49 -0.17
CA ALA A 32 18.26 -8.75 -1.44
C ALA A 32 17.22 -7.60 -1.54
N TYR A 33 16.16 -7.68 -0.72
CA TYR A 33 14.88 -6.98 -0.84
C TYR A 33 14.55 -6.00 0.30
N LEU A 34 15.39 -5.90 1.33
CA LEU A 34 15.40 -4.77 2.29
C LEU A 34 15.76 -3.42 1.64
N GLN A 35 15.90 -3.47 0.31
CA GLN A 35 16.15 -2.44 -0.65
C GLN A 35 17.58 -1.96 -0.56
N LYS A 36 18.36 -2.26 -1.62
CA LYS A 36 19.65 -1.63 -1.91
C LYS A 36 19.65 -0.13 -1.56
N ARG A 37 18.52 0.55 -1.82
CA ARG A 37 18.28 1.95 -1.46
C ARG A 37 18.35 2.24 0.04
N ARG A 38 17.78 1.41 0.91
CA ARG A 38 17.88 1.58 2.38
C ARG A 38 19.30 1.38 2.86
N LEU A 39 19.99 0.35 2.40
CA LEU A 39 21.40 0.13 2.75
C LEU A 39 22.29 1.28 2.29
N GLN A 40 22.05 1.81 1.07
CA GLN A 40 22.71 3.01 0.57
C GLN A 40 22.47 4.20 1.52
N VAL A 41 21.22 4.51 1.83
CA VAL A 41 20.87 5.63 2.73
C VAL A 41 21.48 5.45 4.12
N VAL A 42 21.45 4.24 4.68
CA VAL A 42 22.07 3.95 5.98
C VAL A 42 23.59 4.10 5.93
N THR A 43 24.23 3.65 4.86
CA THR A 43 25.69 3.79 4.65
C THR A 43 26.08 5.26 4.50
N ASP A 44 25.28 6.03 3.76
CA ASP A 44 25.47 7.47 3.60
C ASP A 44 25.32 8.18 4.96
N VAL A 45 24.28 7.84 5.73
CA VAL A 45 24.10 8.38 7.09
C VAL A 45 25.28 8.04 7.98
N LEU A 46 25.75 6.78 8.01
CA LEU A 46 26.95 6.39 8.75
C LEU A 46 28.17 7.21 8.35
N SER A 47 28.42 7.37 7.05
CA SER A 47 29.55 8.15 6.54
C SER A 47 29.52 9.61 7.03
N ARG A 48 28.32 10.20 7.08
CA ARG A 48 28.10 11.56 7.59
C ARG A 48 28.27 11.67 9.11
N LEU A 49 27.84 10.65 9.86
CA LEU A 49 28.10 10.58 11.31
C LEU A 49 29.61 10.51 11.61
N LEU A 50 30.34 9.70 10.85
CA LEU A 50 31.80 9.59 10.97
C LEU A 50 32.52 10.88 10.59
N ALA A 51 31.95 11.67 9.68
CA ALA A 51 32.44 13.01 9.34
C ALA A 51 32.10 14.08 10.40
N GLY A 52 31.38 13.73 11.47
CA GLY A 52 31.03 14.65 12.55
C GLY A 52 29.83 15.55 12.26
N GLU A 53 28.96 15.20 11.31
CA GLU A 53 27.75 15.99 11.02
C GLU A 53 26.67 15.94 12.14
N ALA A 54 26.83 15.05 13.10
CA ALA A 54 26.02 15.00 14.31
C ALA A 54 26.90 14.68 15.52
N ALA A 55 26.78 15.47 16.58
CA ALA A 55 27.48 15.25 17.84
C ALA A 55 26.63 14.47 18.84
N THR A 56 25.29 14.51 18.69
CA THR A 56 24.38 13.87 19.63
C THR A 56 23.50 12.81 18.97
N ARG A 57 22.95 11.90 19.78
CA ARG A 57 21.99 10.88 19.29
C ARG A 57 20.77 11.51 18.62
N ASP A 58 20.24 12.60 19.16
CA ASP A 58 19.05 13.25 18.60
C ASP A 58 19.34 13.91 17.24
N GLU A 59 20.52 14.50 17.08
CA GLU A 59 21.00 15.01 15.79
C GLU A 59 21.18 13.87 14.77
N ALA A 60 21.75 12.73 15.18
CA ALA A 60 21.90 11.55 14.33
C ALA A 60 20.55 10.98 13.88
N ILE A 61 19.55 10.97 14.76
CA ILE A 61 18.17 10.58 14.43
C ILE A 61 17.54 11.58 13.46
N GLY A 62 17.77 12.89 13.66
CA GLY A 62 17.34 13.93 12.73
C GLY A 62 17.96 13.78 11.34
N LEU A 63 19.24 13.42 11.28
CA LEU A 63 19.98 13.11 10.07
C LEU A 63 19.37 11.90 9.34
N LEU A 64 19.20 10.78 10.04
CA LEU A 64 18.59 9.57 9.51
C LEU A 64 17.18 9.82 8.98
N ARG A 65 16.37 10.57 9.74
CA ARG A 65 15.01 10.94 9.34
C ARG A 65 15.01 11.74 8.04
N ARG A 66 15.85 12.78 7.92
CA ARG A 66 15.93 13.59 6.68
C ARG A 66 16.31 12.72 5.49
N ALA A 67 17.36 11.92 5.62
CA ALA A 67 17.82 11.03 4.55
C ALA A 67 16.73 10.02 4.12
N TYR A 68 15.97 9.49 5.07
CA TYR A 68 14.83 8.61 4.77
C TYR A 68 13.70 9.33 4.05
N LEU A 69 13.36 10.56 4.45
CA LEU A 69 12.31 11.35 3.78
C LEU A 69 12.70 11.70 2.34
N GLU A 70 13.94 12.13 2.13
CA GLU A 70 14.50 12.42 0.80
C GLU A 70 14.51 11.16 -0.08
N ALA A 71 14.81 10.00 0.51
CA ALA A 71 14.76 8.72 -0.18
C ALA A 71 13.35 8.11 -0.28
N GLY A 72 12.31 8.74 0.28
CA GLY A 72 10.96 8.17 0.32
C GLY A 72 10.87 6.81 1.02
N LEU A 73 11.70 6.58 2.06
CA LEU A 73 11.82 5.33 2.79
C LEU A 73 11.17 5.41 4.17
N GLU A 74 10.32 4.44 4.48
CA GLU A 74 9.74 4.29 5.82
C GLU A 74 10.67 3.47 6.73
N PRO A 75 10.70 3.70 8.05
CA PRO A 75 11.38 2.82 9.02
C PRO A 75 10.89 1.36 8.92
N LEU A 76 11.65 0.42 9.48
CA LEU A 76 11.35 -1.01 9.51
C LEU A 76 9.94 -1.33 10.06
N ARG A 77 9.40 -0.52 10.97
CA ARG A 77 8.01 -0.68 11.45
C ARG A 77 6.94 -0.34 10.40
N GLY A 78 7.33 0.17 9.24
CA GLY A 78 6.47 0.60 8.14
C GLY A 78 5.76 1.93 8.39
N LEU A 79 6.21 2.73 9.38
CA LEU A 79 5.62 4.01 9.74
C LEU A 79 6.63 5.00 10.34
N SER A 80 6.66 6.23 9.81
CA SER A 80 7.57 7.32 10.14
C SER A 80 7.08 8.13 11.34
N THR A 81 7.12 7.52 12.52
CA THR A 81 6.94 8.24 13.79
C THR A 81 8.30 8.63 14.36
N PRO A 82 8.40 9.68 15.21
CA PRO A 82 9.66 10.02 15.88
C PRO A 82 10.29 8.80 16.58
N ARG A 83 9.47 8.04 17.33
CA ARG A 83 9.89 6.81 18.01
C ARG A 83 10.32 5.68 17.07
N SER A 84 9.93 5.70 15.80
CA SER A 84 10.36 4.70 14.83
C SER A 84 11.83 4.91 14.44
N PHE A 85 12.26 6.16 14.25
CA PHE A 85 13.65 6.47 13.88
C PHE A 85 14.64 6.18 15.01
N TYR A 86 14.25 6.36 16.28
CA TYR A 86 15.05 5.88 17.42
C TYR A 86 15.37 4.38 17.34
N ARG A 87 14.42 3.57 16.84
CA ARG A 87 14.60 2.13 16.67
C ARG A 87 15.37 1.78 15.39
N GLU A 88 15.27 2.65 14.39
CA GLU A 88 15.99 2.49 13.13
C GLU A 88 17.51 2.68 13.33
N MET A 89 17.95 3.36 14.39
CA MET A 89 19.38 3.41 14.77
C MET A 89 19.99 2.02 14.99
N SER A 90 19.18 1.03 15.41
CA SER A 90 19.63 -0.36 15.49
C SER A 90 20.04 -0.94 14.13
N LEU A 91 19.33 -0.57 13.06
CA LEU A 91 19.70 -0.95 11.70
C LEU A 91 21.02 -0.27 11.30
N VAL A 92 21.16 1.02 11.60
CA VAL A 92 22.36 1.81 11.30
C VAL A 92 23.59 1.21 11.97
N TYR A 93 23.53 0.95 13.28
CA TYR A 93 24.62 0.31 14.01
C TYR A 93 24.95 -1.09 13.48
N ALA A 94 23.93 -1.93 13.26
CA ALA A 94 24.14 -3.30 12.79
C ALA A 94 24.80 -3.34 11.39
N VAL A 95 24.46 -2.40 10.50
CA VAL A 95 25.15 -2.24 9.20
C VAL A 95 26.59 -1.80 9.38
N GLY A 96 26.87 -0.80 10.24
CA GLY A 96 28.23 -0.35 10.50
C GLY A 96 29.11 -1.47 11.05
N LYS A 97 28.61 -2.20 12.06
CA LYS A 97 29.35 -3.27 12.72
C LYS A 97 29.53 -4.49 11.83
N TYR A 98 28.43 -5.14 11.45
CA TYR A 98 28.49 -6.43 10.77
C TYR A 98 28.62 -6.32 9.25
N GLY A 99 28.17 -5.20 8.67
CA GLY A 99 28.21 -4.99 7.22
C GLY A 99 29.50 -4.34 6.74
N LEU A 100 30.02 -3.37 7.50
CA LEU A 100 31.19 -2.57 7.12
C LEU A 100 32.44 -2.86 7.98
N GLY A 101 32.31 -3.56 9.10
CA GLY A 101 33.45 -3.90 9.98
C GLY A 101 34.03 -2.71 10.73
N LEU A 102 33.20 -1.71 11.05
CA LEU A 102 33.62 -0.42 11.62
C LEU A 102 33.64 -0.44 13.16
N ASP A 103 34.18 -1.50 13.78
CA ASP A 103 34.13 -1.66 15.23
C ASP A 103 34.84 -0.51 15.98
N GLU A 104 36.01 -0.08 15.51
CA GLU A 104 36.78 1.00 16.14
C GLU A 104 36.12 2.37 15.95
N GLU A 105 35.62 2.64 14.74
CA GLU A 105 34.96 3.90 14.42
C GLU A 105 33.61 4.05 15.15
N LEU A 106 32.89 2.95 15.35
CA LEU A 106 31.64 2.96 16.13
C LEU A 106 31.88 3.24 17.62
N GLU A 107 33.03 2.84 18.18
CA GLU A 107 33.41 3.25 19.56
C GLU A 107 33.61 4.76 19.64
N GLY A 108 34.14 5.39 18.59
CA GLY A 108 34.20 6.84 18.44
C GLY A 108 32.82 7.52 18.41
N LEU A 109 31.76 6.78 18.08
CA LEU A 109 30.36 7.22 18.06
C LEU A 109 29.54 6.68 19.25
N ARG A 110 30.20 6.29 20.35
CA ARG A 110 29.53 5.64 21.49
C ARG A 110 28.42 6.47 22.12
N GLU A 111 28.54 7.79 22.18
CA GLU A 111 27.46 8.66 22.70
C GLU A 111 26.20 8.61 21.82
N ILE A 112 26.35 8.31 20.53
CA ILE A 112 25.25 8.14 19.60
C ILE A 112 24.66 6.72 19.70
N PHE A 113 25.52 5.70 19.80
CA PHE A 113 25.14 4.27 19.70
C PHE A 113 25.19 3.48 21.01
N GLU A 114 25.22 4.14 22.17
CA GLU A 114 25.33 3.49 23.48
C GLU A 114 24.33 2.33 23.64
N VAL A 115 23.07 2.55 23.31
CA VAL A 115 22.00 1.54 23.44
C VAL A 115 22.25 0.34 22.53
N GLU A 116 22.64 0.57 21.29
CA GLU A 116 22.91 -0.47 20.31
C GLU A 116 24.16 -1.29 20.68
N ALA A 117 25.22 -0.64 21.19
CA ALA A 117 26.41 -1.31 21.70
C ALA A 117 26.10 -2.23 22.88
N LEU A 118 25.26 -1.78 23.82
CA LEU A 118 24.76 -2.62 24.93
C LEU A 118 23.91 -3.79 24.42
N CYS A 119 23.05 -3.56 23.43
CA CYS A 119 22.24 -4.63 22.84
C CYS A 119 23.12 -5.69 22.16
N ASP A 120 24.18 -5.25 21.47
CA ASP A 120 25.13 -6.12 20.80
C ASP A 120 25.94 -6.98 21.79
N ALA A 121 26.42 -6.37 22.87
CA ALA A 121 27.10 -7.10 23.94
C ALA A 121 26.16 -8.14 24.59
N ALA A 122 24.89 -7.79 24.83
CA ALA A 122 23.90 -8.73 25.36
C ALA A 122 23.65 -9.89 24.38
N LEU A 123 23.60 -9.64 23.07
CA LEU A 123 23.48 -10.68 22.06
C LEU A 123 24.71 -11.60 22.05
N GLY A 124 25.91 -11.04 22.21
CA GLY A 124 27.15 -11.80 22.37
C GLY A 124 27.08 -12.78 23.54
N LEU A 125 26.59 -12.37 24.71
CA LEU A 125 26.40 -13.24 25.87
C LEU A 125 25.40 -14.38 25.59
N VAL A 126 24.29 -14.09 24.91
CA VAL A 126 23.30 -15.10 24.50
C VAL A 126 23.90 -16.14 23.55
N ARG A 127 24.79 -15.69 22.65
CA ARG A 127 25.55 -16.56 21.73
C ARG A 127 26.55 -17.44 22.48
N SER A 128 27.17 -16.92 23.53
CA SER A 128 28.06 -17.68 24.42
C SER A 128 27.33 -18.64 25.37
N GLY A 129 26.00 -18.70 25.31
CA GLY A 129 25.19 -19.68 26.04
C GLY A 129 24.51 -19.15 27.31
N ALA A 130 24.68 -17.87 27.65
CA ALA A 130 23.97 -17.27 28.78
C ALA A 130 22.45 -17.17 28.53
N GLY A 131 21.66 -17.08 29.61
CA GLY A 131 20.23 -16.83 29.51
C GLY A 131 19.93 -15.45 28.91
N VAL A 132 18.80 -15.30 28.21
CA VAL A 132 18.45 -14.04 27.52
C VAL A 132 18.20 -12.91 28.52
N GLU A 133 17.37 -13.15 29.54
CA GLU A 133 17.10 -12.18 30.61
C GLU A 133 18.36 -11.83 31.39
N GLU A 134 19.18 -12.84 31.72
CA GLU A 134 20.46 -12.65 32.39
C GLU A 134 21.41 -11.78 31.56
N SER A 135 21.48 -12.02 30.25
CA SER A 135 22.35 -11.26 29.34
C SER A 135 21.94 -9.79 29.26
N VAL A 136 20.63 -9.52 29.14
CA VAL A 136 20.11 -8.14 29.16
C VAL A 136 20.38 -7.50 30.52
N PHE A 137 20.10 -8.19 31.62
CA PHE A 137 20.34 -7.66 32.96
C PHE A 137 21.83 -7.33 33.21
N ARG A 138 22.74 -8.20 32.80
CA ARG A 138 24.20 -8.02 32.98
C ARG A 138 24.70 -6.77 32.27
N VAL A 139 24.21 -6.49 31.07
CA VAL A 139 24.72 -5.39 30.25
C VAL A 139 24.03 -4.07 30.59
N PHE A 140 22.70 -4.08 30.80
CA PHE A 140 21.95 -2.87 31.13
C PHE A 140 21.99 -2.53 32.63
N GLY A 141 22.40 -3.46 33.49
CA GLY A 141 22.32 -3.35 34.96
C GLY A 141 20.89 -3.38 35.52
N ARG A 142 19.90 -3.59 34.64
CA ARG A 142 18.47 -3.58 34.94
C ARG A 142 17.71 -4.38 33.89
N LEU A 143 16.51 -4.82 34.23
CA LEU A 143 15.64 -5.58 33.32
C LEU A 143 14.26 -4.90 33.20
N LYS A 144 14.22 -3.69 32.64
CA LYS A 144 12.96 -2.98 32.37
C LYS A 144 12.42 -3.35 31.00
N GLU A 145 11.12 -3.18 30.82
CA GLU A 145 10.44 -3.41 29.54
C GLU A 145 11.08 -2.61 28.38
N SER A 146 11.55 -1.38 28.64
CA SER A 146 12.24 -0.54 27.66
C SER A 146 13.56 -1.14 27.18
N ASP A 147 14.31 -1.80 28.08
CA ASP A 147 15.60 -2.40 27.77
C ASP A 147 15.39 -3.66 26.93
N VAL A 148 14.41 -4.49 27.31
CA VAL A 148 13.97 -5.66 26.53
C VAL A 148 13.48 -5.26 25.14
N ARG A 149 12.68 -4.18 25.02
CA ARG A 149 12.25 -3.64 23.70
C ARG A 149 13.44 -3.17 22.87
N SER A 150 14.43 -2.51 23.47
CA SER A 150 15.63 -2.05 22.76
C SER A 150 16.43 -3.23 22.23
N PHE A 151 16.68 -4.23 23.08
CA PHE A 151 17.34 -5.47 22.70
C PHE A 151 16.60 -6.19 21.57
N LEU A 152 15.27 -6.36 21.67
CA LEU A 152 14.48 -6.99 20.62
C LEU A 152 14.44 -6.18 19.32
N ASN A 153 14.48 -4.84 19.35
CA ASN A 153 14.61 -4.03 18.12
C ASN A 153 15.95 -4.30 17.44
N TYR A 154 17.03 -4.38 18.22
CA TYR A 154 18.36 -4.68 17.72
C TYR A 154 18.44 -6.06 17.08
N VAL A 155 18.03 -7.09 17.81
CA VAL A 155 18.02 -8.48 17.32
C VAL A 155 17.14 -8.63 16.08
N LEU A 156 15.97 -7.98 16.05
CA LEU A 156 15.11 -7.99 14.86
C LEU A 156 15.78 -7.30 13.67
N ALA A 157 16.39 -6.14 13.85
CA ALA A 157 17.09 -5.43 12.76
C ALA A 157 18.26 -6.27 12.22
N ALA A 158 19.09 -6.82 13.11
CA ALA A 158 20.19 -7.71 12.74
C ALA A 158 19.70 -8.99 12.05
N SER A 159 18.54 -9.52 12.45
CA SER A 159 17.93 -10.68 11.80
C SER A 159 17.41 -10.35 10.40
N LEU A 160 16.78 -9.19 10.22
CA LEU A 160 16.36 -8.67 8.92
C LEU A 160 17.55 -8.47 7.96
N LEU A 161 18.69 -8.04 8.47
CA LEU A 161 19.95 -7.96 7.72
C LEU A 161 20.65 -9.31 7.51
N GLY A 162 20.18 -10.39 8.14
CA GLY A 162 20.75 -11.74 8.03
C GLY A 162 21.96 -12.03 8.91
N TYR A 163 22.33 -11.10 9.81
CA TYR A 163 23.39 -11.31 10.80
C TYR A 163 22.94 -12.17 12.00
N VAL A 164 21.62 -12.29 12.19
CA VAL A 164 20.98 -13.15 13.19
C VAL A 164 20.06 -14.13 12.48
N GLY A 165 20.32 -15.43 12.67
CA GLY A 165 19.51 -16.50 12.08
C GLY A 165 18.11 -16.60 12.71
N PHE A 166 17.18 -17.25 12.00
CA PHE A 166 15.81 -17.42 12.49
C PHE A 166 15.73 -18.20 13.81
N GLU A 167 16.49 -19.29 13.91
CA GLU A 167 16.56 -20.11 15.13
C GLU A 167 17.12 -19.32 16.33
N GLU A 168 18.07 -18.43 16.06
CA GLU A 168 18.61 -17.54 17.09
C GLU A 168 17.57 -16.50 17.54
N LEU A 169 16.83 -15.92 16.60
CA LEU A 169 15.69 -15.03 16.92
C LEU A 169 14.62 -15.76 17.73
N LEU A 170 14.30 -17.02 17.39
CA LEU A 170 13.39 -17.87 18.15
C LEU A 170 13.87 -18.10 19.58
N LYS A 171 15.15 -18.44 19.75
CA LYS A 171 15.79 -18.60 21.07
C LYS A 171 15.65 -17.32 21.90
N VAL A 172 15.92 -16.15 21.30
CA VAL A 172 15.78 -14.86 21.97
C VAL A 172 14.33 -14.61 22.40
N LEU A 173 13.35 -14.84 21.52
CA LEU A 173 11.93 -14.63 21.83
C LEU A 173 11.40 -15.61 22.89
N GLY A 174 11.86 -16.87 22.87
CA GLY A 174 11.54 -17.88 23.88
C GLY A 174 12.16 -17.58 25.24
N GLY A 175 13.36 -17.01 25.28
CA GLY A 175 14.03 -16.63 26.52
C GLY A 175 13.46 -15.39 27.24
N LEU A 176 12.37 -14.79 26.73
CA LEU A 176 11.75 -13.57 27.26
C LEU A 176 10.25 -13.78 27.58
N GLU A 177 9.85 -15.00 27.95
CA GLU A 177 8.46 -15.35 28.28
C GLU A 177 7.87 -14.52 29.43
N ALA A 178 8.67 -14.14 30.43
CA ALA A 178 8.22 -13.27 31.53
C ALA A 178 7.77 -11.88 31.04
N TYR A 179 8.23 -11.46 29.86
CA TYR A 179 7.84 -10.23 29.17
C TYR A 179 6.78 -10.50 28.09
N GLY A 180 5.88 -11.46 28.33
CA GLY A 180 5.00 -12.07 27.34
C GLY A 180 4.27 -11.12 26.38
N ASN A 181 3.83 -9.94 26.83
CA ASN A 181 3.22 -8.95 25.94
C ASN A 181 4.22 -8.34 24.95
N VAL A 182 5.43 -8.00 25.42
CA VAL A 182 6.49 -7.49 24.55
C VAL A 182 6.97 -8.57 23.60
N ALA A 183 7.27 -9.78 24.10
CA ALA A 183 7.71 -10.87 23.25
C ALA A 183 6.64 -11.17 22.17
N ARG A 184 5.35 -11.17 22.52
CA ARG A 184 4.24 -11.30 21.57
C ARG A 184 4.21 -10.18 20.53
N ASP A 185 4.40 -8.92 20.91
CA ASP A 185 4.46 -7.80 19.95
C ASP A 185 5.53 -8.05 18.86
N TYR A 186 6.68 -8.61 19.23
CA TYR A 186 7.75 -8.91 18.27
C TYR A 186 7.47 -10.18 17.47
N ARG A 187 6.87 -11.22 18.07
CA ARG A 187 6.37 -12.36 17.31
C ARG A 187 5.40 -11.91 16.21
N ILE A 188 4.45 -11.04 16.54
CA ILE A 188 3.50 -10.44 15.58
C ILE A 188 4.25 -9.76 14.42
N LEU A 189 5.30 -8.99 14.71
CA LEU A 189 6.13 -8.37 13.66
C LEU A 189 6.83 -9.40 12.79
N VAL A 190 7.43 -10.43 13.39
CA VAL A 190 8.14 -11.48 12.65
C VAL A 190 7.18 -12.20 11.71
N VAL A 191 5.97 -12.56 12.17
CA VAL A 191 4.92 -13.09 11.30
C VAL A 191 4.57 -12.09 10.20
N ALA A 192 4.44 -10.80 10.52
CA ALA A 192 4.09 -9.78 9.53
C ALA A 192 5.16 -9.62 8.44
N TYR A 193 6.46 -9.64 8.79
CA TYR A 193 7.56 -9.63 7.83
C TYR A 193 7.56 -10.84 6.92
N ARG A 194 7.34 -12.04 7.48
CA ARG A 194 7.26 -13.27 6.68
C ARG A 194 6.08 -13.27 5.72
N LEU A 195 4.91 -12.83 6.19
CA LEU A 195 3.73 -12.69 5.33
C LEU A 195 3.94 -11.63 4.25
N ALA A 196 4.57 -10.51 4.57
CA ALA A 196 4.88 -9.46 3.61
C ALA A 196 5.83 -9.95 2.50
N ASP A 197 6.83 -10.76 2.86
CA ASP A 197 7.74 -11.40 1.88
C ASP A 197 6.98 -12.38 0.98
N PHE A 198 6.09 -13.20 1.55
CA PHE A 198 5.25 -14.12 0.78
C PHE A 198 4.30 -13.38 -0.18
N VAL A 199 3.76 -12.23 0.24
CA VAL A 199 2.95 -11.35 -0.62
C VAL A 199 3.80 -10.78 -1.76
N GLY A 200 4.99 -10.22 -1.47
CA GLY A 200 5.90 -9.69 -2.49
C GLY A 200 6.38 -10.72 -3.50
N SER A 201 6.60 -11.96 -3.03
CA SER A 201 6.99 -13.11 -3.84
C SER A 201 5.82 -13.78 -4.57
N ASN A 202 4.61 -13.23 -4.53
CA ASN A 202 3.39 -13.81 -5.12
C ASN A 202 3.12 -15.27 -4.71
N LYS A 203 3.51 -15.67 -3.49
CA LYS A 203 3.26 -17.03 -2.99
C LYS A 203 1.79 -17.30 -2.69
N PHE A 204 1.01 -16.24 -2.49
CA PHE A 204 -0.42 -16.34 -2.23
C PHE A 204 -1.21 -16.03 -3.50
N SER A 205 -1.95 -17.03 -3.96
CA SER A 205 -2.96 -16.85 -5.00
C SER A 205 -4.28 -16.41 -4.40
N ARG A 206 -4.55 -16.77 -3.14
CA ARG A 206 -5.83 -16.52 -2.45
C ARG A 206 -5.64 -16.07 -1.01
N ARG A 207 -6.64 -15.37 -0.49
CA ARG A 207 -6.68 -14.93 0.91
C ARG A 207 -6.66 -16.09 1.91
N SER A 208 -7.31 -17.22 1.59
CA SER A 208 -7.34 -18.40 2.46
C SER A 208 -5.94 -18.98 2.69
N GLU A 209 -5.09 -19.00 1.65
CA GLU A 209 -3.70 -19.46 1.76
C GLU A 209 -2.90 -18.54 2.69
N LYS A 210 -3.13 -17.23 2.59
CA LYS A 210 -2.52 -16.25 3.51
C LYS A 210 -2.96 -16.43 4.96
N GLU A 211 -4.25 -16.67 5.23
CA GLU A 211 -4.70 -16.89 6.62
C GLU A 211 -4.16 -18.22 7.20
N ALA A 212 -4.06 -19.27 6.38
CA ALA A 212 -3.43 -20.53 6.81
C ALA A 212 -1.95 -20.31 7.15
N ALA A 213 -1.18 -19.68 6.26
CA ALA A 213 0.23 -19.36 6.51
C ALA A 213 0.43 -18.45 7.73
N LYS A 214 -0.49 -17.52 7.98
CA LYS A 214 -0.47 -16.65 9.17
C LYS A 214 -0.55 -17.46 10.47
N LEU A 215 -1.46 -18.43 10.53
CA LEU A 215 -1.63 -19.32 11.69
C LEU A 215 -0.42 -20.25 11.86
N ASP A 216 0.09 -20.81 10.77
CA ASP A 216 1.24 -21.73 10.82
C ASP A 216 2.52 -21.02 11.27
N LEU A 217 2.75 -19.78 10.81
CA LEU A 217 3.86 -18.95 11.27
C LEU A 217 3.72 -18.57 12.75
N ALA A 218 2.52 -18.22 13.22
CA ALA A 218 2.31 -17.89 14.64
C ALA A 218 2.58 -19.11 15.55
N ARG A 219 2.13 -20.30 15.12
CA ARG A 219 2.44 -21.57 15.79
C ARG A 219 3.93 -21.86 15.86
N SER A 220 4.66 -21.66 14.76
CA SER A 220 6.11 -21.93 14.75
C SER A 220 6.92 -20.99 15.64
N LEU A 221 6.38 -19.82 15.99
CA LEU A 221 6.95 -18.89 16.97
C LEU A 221 6.53 -19.20 18.42
N GLY A 222 5.76 -20.28 18.66
CA GLY A 222 5.27 -20.68 19.97
C GLY A 222 4.12 -19.82 20.54
N ASP A 223 3.44 -19.01 19.71
CA ASP A 223 2.32 -18.18 20.17
C ASP A 223 1.25 -18.06 19.08
N GLU A 224 0.22 -18.91 19.14
CA GLU A 224 -0.91 -18.88 18.19
C GLU A 224 -1.69 -17.57 18.18
N LYS A 225 -1.55 -16.76 19.25
CA LYS A 225 -2.20 -15.44 19.35
C LYS A 225 -1.37 -14.32 18.72
N ALA A 226 -0.14 -14.59 18.29
CA ALA A 226 0.75 -13.63 17.64
C ALA A 226 0.36 -13.38 16.16
N LEU A 227 -0.91 -13.03 15.92
CA LEU A 227 -1.47 -12.85 14.59
C LEU A 227 -1.44 -11.37 14.19
N PRO A 228 -0.74 -10.99 13.12
CA PRO A 228 -0.74 -9.62 12.64
C PRO A 228 -2.05 -9.25 11.94
N SER A 229 -2.41 -7.98 12.06
CA SER A 229 -3.46 -7.39 11.23
C SER A 229 -3.01 -7.28 9.78
N ASP A 230 -3.95 -7.36 8.83
CA ASP A 230 -3.64 -7.18 7.41
C ASP A 230 -3.02 -5.79 7.14
N GLY A 231 -3.41 -4.77 7.90
CA GLY A 231 -2.80 -3.44 7.81
C GLY A 231 -1.32 -3.40 8.22
N LEU A 232 -0.90 -4.18 9.23
CA LEU A 232 0.52 -4.28 9.58
C LEU A 232 1.32 -5.00 8.49
N VAL A 233 0.80 -6.12 7.97
CA VAL A 233 1.43 -6.86 6.87
C VAL A 233 1.55 -5.97 5.63
N TRP A 234 0.49 -5.22 5.31
CA TRP A 234 0.46 -4.31 4.18
C TRP A 234 1.51 -3.21 4.31
N ARG A 235 1.63 -2.60 5.50
CA ARG A 235 2.67 -1.59 5.76
C ARG A 235 4.05 -2.14 5.49
N ILE A 236 4.37 -3.34 5.99
CA ILE A 236 5.69 -3.91 5.78
C ILE A 236 5.90 -4.24 4.30
N ALA A 237 4.92 -4.86 3.65
CA ALA A 237 5.00 -5.20 2.23
C ALA A 237 5.22 -3.95 1.36
N VAL A 238 4.39 -2.92 1.50
CA VAL A 238 4.40 -1.74 0.61
C VAL A 238 5.46 -0.71 1.02
N ASN A 239 5.66 -0.49 2.32
CA ASN A 239 6.54 0.58 2.80
C ASN A 239 7.97 0.14 3.08
N VAL A 240 8.19 -1.12 3.48
CA VAL A 240 9.53 -1.62 3.82
C VAL A 240 10.12 -2.38 2.64
N TYR A 241 9.35 -3.31 2.08
CA TYR A 241 9.76 -4.13 0.95
C TYR A 241 9.51 -3.47 -0.41
N GLY A 242 8.62 -2.47 -0.49
CA GLY A 242 8.30 -1.79 -1.76
C GLY A 242 7.50 -2.65 -2.72
N VAL A 243 6.74 -3.61 -2.19
CA VAL A 243 5.77 -4.39 -2.96
C VAL A 243 4.75 -3.42 -3.57
N ASP A 244 4.42 -3.65 -4.84
CA ASP A 244 3.37 -2.91 -5.55
C ASP A 244 2.03 -2.99 -4.80
N GLU A 245 1.36 -1.86 -4.64
CA GLU A 245 0.08 -1.80 -3.90
C GLU A 245 -0.97 -2.73 -4.52
N GLY A 246 -1.05 -2.81 -5.85
CA GLY A 246 -1.99 -3.71 -6.53
C GLY A 246 -1.73 -5.19 -6.24
N VAL A 247 -0.46 -5.58 -6.06
CA VAL A 247 -0.09 -6.93 -5.59
C VAL A 247 -0.53 -7.14 -4.15
N ALA A 248 -0.20 -6.21 -3.25
CA ALA A 248 -0.57 -6.31 -1.83
C ALA A 248 -2.10 -6.34 -1.64
N ASN A 249 -2.83 -5.47 -2.33
CA ASN A 249 -4.28 -5.28 -2.23
C ASN A 249 -5.10 -6.47 -2.73
N ARG A 250 -4.48 -7.35 -3.52
CA ARG A 250 -5.11 -8.60 -3.99
C ARG A 250 -5.34 -9.60 -2.86
N VAL A 251 -4.43 -9.64 -1.89
CA VAL A 251 -4.39 -10.67 -0.82
C VAL A 251 -4.70 -10.07 0.55
N LEU A 252 -4.28 -8.82 0.77
CA LEU A 252 -4.47 -8.08 2.01
C LEU A 252 -5.65 -7.12 1.88
N ARG A 253 -6.52 -7.09 2.90
CA ARG A 253 -7.66 -6.17 2.92
C ARG A 253 -7.44 -5.13 4.00
N MET A 254 -7.25 -3.87 3.60
CA MET A 254 -7.25 -2.76 4.53
C MET A 254 -8.68 -2.28 4.74
N SER A 255 -8.98 -1.83 5.97
CA SER A 255 -10.17 -1.01 6.18
C SER A 255 -9.90 0.41 5.65
N PRO A 256 -10.93 1.19 5.25
CA PRO A 256 -10.75 2.58 4.84
C PRO A 256 -10.04 3.41 5.93
N SER A 257 -10.36 3.17 7.20
CA SER A 257 -9.74 3.85 8.34
C SER A 257 -8.28 3.44 8.54
N ASP A 258 -7.93 2.16 8.36
CA ASP A 258 -6.54 1.72 8.41
C ASP A 258 -5.71 2.32 7.29
N LEU A 259 -6.22 2.32 6.06
CA LEU A 259 -5.53 2.92 4.91
C LEU A 259 -5.30 4.41 5.14
N ALA A 260 -6.34 5.13 5.54
CA ALA A 260 -6.25 6.54 5.87
C ALA A 260 -5.19 6.76 6.95
N ARG A 261 -5.27 6.05 8.08
CA ARG A 261 -4.28 6.17 9.16
C ARG A 261 -2.85 5.97 8.65
N VAL A 262 -2.60 4.91 7.88
CA VAL A 262 -1.25 4.61 7.35
C VAL A 262 -0.72 5.75 6.49
N VAL A 263 -1.54 6.28 5.58
CA VAL A 263 -1.11 7.37 4.69
C VAL A 263 -0.98 8.69 5.45
N LEU A 264 -1.88 9.00 6.39
CA LEU A 264 -1.87 10.24 7.17
C LEU A 264 -0.71 10.31 8.17
N GLU A 265 -0.34 9.18 8.77
CA GLU A 265 0.74 9.09 9.76
C GLU A 265 2.13 8.84 9.13
N SER A 266 2.19 8.63 7.81
CA SER A 266 3.43 8.31 7.10
C SER A 266 4.02 9.57 6.46
N SER A 267 5.14 10.06 7.01
CA SER A 267 5.79 11.25 6.47
C SER A 267 6.25 11.06 5.02
N THR A 268 6.80 9.90 4.65
CA THR A 268 7.41 9.70 3.32
C THR A 268 6.39 9.73 2.20
N TRP A 269 5.15 9.31 2.47
CA TRP A 269 4.08 9.34 1.49
C TRP A 269 3.74 10.77 1.05
N TRP A 270 3.85 11.72 1.99
CA TRP A 270 3.62 13.14 1.74
C TRP A 270 4.85 13.81 1.15
N TYR A 271 6.01 13.69 1.80
CA TYR A 271 7.23 14.39 1.37
C TYR A 271 7.79 13.86 0.04
N GLY A 272 7.59 12.57 -0.26
CA GLY A 272 7.98 12.00 -1.56
C GLY A 272 7.03 12.34 -2.71
N TYR A 273 5.94 13.08 -2.46
CA TYR A 273 4.94 13.39 -3.48
C TYR A 273 4.61 14.87 -3.58
N VAL A 274 4.22 15.49 -2.47
CA VAL A 274 3.75 16.87 -2.47
C VAL A 274 4.92 17.85 -2.60
N VAL A 275 5.89 17.77 -1.69
CA VAL A 275 7.09 18.61 -1.66
C VAL A 275 8.17 17.93 -0.82
N SER A 276 9.43 17.97 -1.26
CA SER A 276 10.54 17.42 -0.49
C SER A 276 10.83 18.25 0.77
N PRO A 277 11.54 17.70 1.78
CA PRO A 277 11.90 18.49 2.96
C PRO A 277 12.71 19.74 2.63
N GLY A 278 13.68 19.66 1.70
CA GLY A 278 14.50 20.80 1.30
C GLY A 278 13.70 21.91 0.62
N GLU A 279 12.86 21.56 -0.36
CA GLU A 279 11.95 22.50 -1.02
C GLU A 279 10.97 23.14 -0.02
N LEU A 280 10.52 22.40 1.00
CA LEU A 280 9.66 22.95 2.04
C LEU A 280 10.40 23.99 2.88
N GLU A 281 11.64 23.73 3.32
CA GLU A 281 12.40 24.72 4.09
C GLU A 281 12.72 25.97 3.25
N GLU A 282 13.06 25.81 1.97
CA GLU A 282 13.26 26.93 1.04
C GLU A 282 11.98 27.76 0.88
N TYR A 283 10.84 27.11 0.68
CA TYR A 283 9.54 27.77 0.61
C TYR A 283 9.23 28.56 1.89
N LEU A 284 9.44 27.96 3.06
CA LEU A 284 9.17 28.60 4.36
C LEU A 284 10.12 29.78 4.63
N ALA A 285 11.39 29.68 4.22
CA ALA A 285 12.36 30.76 4.34
C ALA A 285 12.01 31.98 3.47
N GLY A 286 11.29 31.76 2.36
CA GLY A 286 10.81 32.82 1.47
C GLY A 286 9.47 33.45 1.87
N LEU A 287 8.84 33.02 2.97
CA LEU A 287 7.57 33.58 3.42
C LEU A 287 7.74 34.93 4.12
N GLU A 288 6.87 35.88 3.78
CA GLU A 288 6.73 37.13 4.54
C GLU A 288 6.28 36.84 5.98
N PRO A 289 6.61 37.71 6.96
CA PRO A 289 6.34 37.45 8.37
C PRO A 289 4.87 37.11 8.69
N GLU A 290 3.91 37.79 8.06
CA GLU A 290 2.48 37.56 8.27
C GLU A 290 2.03 36.17 7.79
N TRP A 291 2.54 35.74 6.63
CA TRP A 291 2.30 34.41 6.10
C TRP A 291 2.97 33.32 6.92
N LEU A 292 4.17 33.57 7.44
CA LEU A 292 4.84 32.65 8.35
C LEU A 292 4.05 32.47 9.65
N GLN A 293 3.45 33.54 10.19
CA GLN A 293 2.57 33.44 11.37
C GLN A 293 1.31 32.63 11.07
N ALA A 294 0.66 32.87 9.92
CA ALA A 294 -0.50 32.08 9.49
C ALA A 294 -0.14 30.60 9.29
N TYR A 295 1.02 30.32 8.68
CA TYR A 295 1.58 28.97 8.56
C TYR A 295 1.74 28.29 9.93
N LEU A 296 2.42 28.93 10.88
CA LEU A 296 2.68 28.36 12.22
C LEU A 296 1.36 28.08 12.97
N TYR A 297 0.39 28.98 12.84
CA TYR A 297 -0.94 28.80 13.40
C TYR A 297 -1.64 27.57 12.82
N LEU A 298 -1.68 27.45 11.48
CA LEU A 298 -2.26 26.32 10.77
C LEU A 298 -1.57 25.00 11.11
N GLU A 299 -0.24 24.98 11.09
CA GLU A 299 0.54 23.78 11.42
C GLU A 299 0.19 23.26 12.81
N LYS A 300 0.11 24.16 13.81
CA LYS A 300 -0.25 23.82 15.19
C LYS A 300 -1.65 23.21 15.26
N LYS A 301 -2.61 23.73 14.50
CA LYS A 301 -3.99 23.18 14.43
C LYS A 301 -4.03 21.83 13.75
N LEU A 302 -3.31 21.68 12.64
CA LEU A 302 -3.25 20.46 11.84
C LEU A 302 -2.47 19.34 12.51
N ARG A 303 -1.54 19.62 13.43
CA ARG A 303 -0.66 18.63 14.07
C ARG A 303 -1.40 17.47 14.75
N LYS A 304 -2.59 17.71 15.32
CA LYS A 304 -3.40 16.64 15.94
C LYS A 304 -3.94 15.66 14.89
N ALA A 305 -4.28 16.17 13.71
CA ALA A 305 -4.88 15.43 12.62
C ALA A 305 -3.85 14.79 11.67
N PHE A 306 -2.75 15.51 11.42
CA PHE A 306 -1.68 15.16 10.50
C PHE A 306 -0.34 15.21 11.23
N PRO A 307 -0.10 14.36 12.24
CA PRO A 307 1.10 14.45 13.07
C PRO A 307 2.41 14.33 12.27
N ALA A 308 2.37 13.64 11.12
CA ALA A 308 3.51 13.43 10.24
C ALA A 308 3.64 14.47 9.12
N SER A 309 2.53 15.10 8.70
CA SER A 309 2.47 15.93 7.49
C SER A 309 1.88 17.33 7.71
N SER A 310 1.62 17.74 8.96
CA SER A 310 1.00 19.05 9.27
C SER A 310 1.78 20.23 8.70
N ARG A 311 3.12 20.19 8.72
CA ARG A 311 3.99 21.22 8.11
C ARG A 311 3.70 21.38 6.63
N LEU A 312 3.75 20.27 5.90
CA LEU A 312 3.54 20.24 4.47
C LEU A 312 2.12 20.63 4.07
N VAL A 313 1.11 20.14 4.79
CA VAL A 313 -0.30 20.49 4.55
C VAL A 313 -0.56 21.98 4.84
N ALA A 314 0.02 22.53 5.92
CA ALA A 314 -0.08 23.95 6.22
C ALA A 314 0.61 24.81 5.15
N ALA A 315 1.79 24.41 4.69
CA ALA A 315 2.50 25.10 3.61
C ALA A 315 1.70 25.09 2.30
N ALA A 316 1.13 23.95 1.93
CA ALA A 316 0.27 23.83 0.74
C ALA A 316 -1.00 24.69 0.85
N ALA A 317 -1.58 24.82 2.04
CA ALA A 317 -2.73 25.70 2.26
C ALA A 317 -2.36 27.19 2.16
N VAL A 318 -1.18 27.57 2.65
CA VAL A 318 -0.65 28.94 2.50
C VAL A 318 -0.34 29.24 1.03
N ASP A 319 0.29 28.31 0.32
CA ASP A 319 0.62 28.43 -1.10
C ASP A 319 -0.66 28.62 -1.93
N GLN A 320 -1.70 27.84 -1.64
CA GLN A 320 -3.03 27.98 -2.25
C GLN A 320 -3.68 29.33 -1.94
N ALA A 321 -3.63 29.78 -0.68
CA ALA A 321 -4.23 31.06 -0.29
C ALA A 321 -3.55 32.24 -1.00
N LYS A 322 -2.23 32.19 -1.17
CA LYS A 322 -1.48 33.18 -1.96
C LYS A 322 -1.89 33.15 -3.44
N ALA A 323 -2.02 31.96 -4.03
CA ALA A 323 -2.48 31.82 -5.42
C ALA A 323 -3.90 32.35 -5.65
N GLU A 324 -4.75 32.36 -4.61
CA GLU A 324 -6.08 32.96 -4.63
C GLU A 324 -6.10 34.49 -4.41
N GLY A 325 -4.98 35.08 -3.99
CA GLY A 325 -4.95 36.47 -3.52
C GLY A 325 -5.69 36.68 -2.19
N ALA A 326 -5.82 35.64 -1.36
CA ALA A 326 -6.41 35.74 -0.03
C ALA A 326 -5.45 36.37 0.98
N SER A 327 -5.97 36.94 2.06
CA SER A 327 -5.14 37.44 3.17
C SER A 327 -4.80 36.34 4.19
N PRO A 328 -3.71 36.48 4.97
CA PRO A 328 -3.38 35.58 6.08
C PRO A 328 -4.51 35.40 7.10
N GLU A 329 -5.26 36.47 7.41
CA GLU A 329 -6.40 36.46 8.32
C GLU A 329 -7.55 35.62 7.76
N SER A 330 -7.83 35.74 6.46
CA SER A 330 -8.87 34.92 5.80
C SER A 330 -8.53 33.43 5.89
N LEU A 331 -7.27 33.06 5.68
CA LEU A 331 -6.81 31.68 5.77
C LEU A 331 -6.94 31.13 7.21
N THR A 332 -6.50 31.88 8.21
CA THR A 332 -6.61 31.45 9.61
C THR A 332 -8.08 31.29 10.05
N ALA A 333 -8.98 32.16 9.57
CA ALA A 333 -10.42 32.05 9.82
C ALA A 333 -11.04 30.76 9.25
N ARG A 334 -10.54 30.24 8.11
CA ARG A 334 -11.01 28.96 7.52
C ARG A 334 -10.67 27.73 8.39
N SER A 335 -9.72 27.85 9.32
CA SER A 335 -9.16 26.71 10.05
C SER A 335 -9.79 26.40 11.42
N VAL A 336 -10.88 27.10 11.77
CA VAL A 336 -11.45 27.07 13.13
C VAL A 336 -12.03 25.70 13.53
N ASN A 337 -12.45 24.85 12.58
CA ASN A 337 -13.11 23.56 12.87
C ASN A 337 -12.62 22.41 11.97
N ILE A 338 -11.48 21.79 12.31
CA ILE A 338 -10.99 20.58 11.64
C ILE A 338 -11.31 19.36 12.55
N GLU A 339 -12.52 18.83 12.44
CA GLU A 339 -12.92 17.62 13.18
C GLU A 339 -12.55 16.34 12.41
N ASN A 340 -12.88 16.27 11.11
CA ASN A 340 -12.49 15.18 10.23
C ASN A 340 -11.46 15.68 9.21
N PRO A 341 -10.17 15.48 9.45
CA PRO A 341 -9.13 16.16 8.69
C PRO A 341 -9.13 15.89 7.19
N VAL A 342 -9.46 14.67 6.77
CA VAL A 342 -9.52 14.35 5.33
C VAL A 342 -10.72 15.05 4.69
N SER A 343 -11.90 14.94 5.29
CA SER A 343 -13.11 15.56 4.74
C SER A 343 -13.02 17.08 4.80
N SER A 344 -12.57 17.66 5.92
CA SER A 344 -12.41 19.10 6.09
C SER A 344 -11.44 19.70 5.08
N LEU A 345 -10.31 19.03 4.77
CA LEU A 345 -9.39 19.54 3.74
C LEU A 345 -9.90 19.36 2.32
N LEU A 346 -10.67 18.31 2.02
CA LEU A 346 -11.36 18.18 0.73
C LEU A 346 -12.44 19.26 0.56
N GLU A 347 -13.04 19.72 1.67
CA GLU A 347 -13.98 20.83 1.70
C GLU A 347 -13.32 22.20 1.51
N TRP A 348 -12.01 22.31 1.73
CA TRP A 348 -11.24 23.53 1.45
C TRP A 348 -11.09 23.67 -0.06
N GLY A 349 -12.05 24.37 -0.65
CA GLY A 349 -12.06 24.65 -2.08
C GLY A 349 -11.01 25.68 -2.50
N CYS A 350 -10.73 25.69 -3.80
CA CYS A 350 -9.98 26.73 -4.50
C CYS A 350 -10.95 27.68 -5.21
N SER A 351 -10.97 28.97 -4.82
CA SER A 351 -11.83 29.99 -5.48
C SER A 351 -13.32 29.59 -5.56
N GLY A 352 -13.84 28.91 -4.53
CA GLY A 352 -15.23 28.42 -4.48
C GLY A 352 -15.47 27.02 -5.05
N TRP A 353 -14.47 26.43 -5.71
CA TRP A 353 -14.52 25.08 -6.29
C TRP A 353 -13.89 24.04 -5.36
N ARG A 354 -14.50 22.87 -5.22
CA ARG A 354 -14.01 21.80 -4.35
C ARG A 354 -13.74 20.53 -5.13
N PHE A 355 -12.67 19.83 -4.76
CA PHE A 355 -12.38 18.51 -5.27
C PHE A 355 -13.24 17.48 -4.52
N THR A 356 -14.11 16.78 -5.23
CA THR A 356 -15.03 15.80 -4.66
C THR A 356 -14.96 14.49 -5.45
N TYR A 357 -15.63 13.46 -4.93
CA TYR A 357 -15.87 12.23 -5.69
C TYR A 357 -17.28 11.73 -5.44
N MET A 358 -17.83 11.00 -6.39
CA MET A 358 -19.10 10.31 -6.25
C MET A 358 -18.93 8.82 -6.54
N ASN A 359 -19.34 7.99 -5.58
CA ASN A 359 -19.37 6.55 -5.72
C ASN A 359 -20.64 6.11 -6.47
N LEU A 360 -20.46 5.61 -7.68
CA LEU A 360 -21.51 4.99 -8.49
C LEU A 360 -21.65 3.52 -8.09
N ALA A 361 -22.12 3.26 -6.86
CA ALA A 361 -22.09 1.95 -6.22
C ALA A 361 -22.62 0.77 -7.06
N PRO A 362 -23.70 0.87 -7.86
CA PRO A 362 -24.16 -0.23 -8.72
C PRO A 362 -23.13 -0.64 -9.80
N LYS A 363 -22.25 0.28 -10.19
CA LYS A 363 -21.24 0.10 -11.24
C LYS A 363 -19.85 -0.20 -10.68
N GLY A 364 -19.64 -0.02 -9.37
CA GLY A 364 -18.31 -0.10 -8.75
C GLY A 364 -17.34 0.88 -9.38
N GLU A 365 -17.79 2.12 -9.60
CA GLU A 365 -17.07 3.18 -10.31
C GLU A 365 -17.13 4.46 -9.48
N PHE A 366 -16.08 5.28 -9.56
CA PHE A 366 -15.95 6.55 -8.89
C PHE A 366 -15.81 7.65 -9.94
N GLU A 367 -16.65 8.68 -9.85
CA GLU A 367 -16.47 9.92 -10.62
C GLU A 367 -15.67 10.91 -9.78
N LEU A 368 -14.57 11.39 -10.33
CA LEU A 368 -13.72 12.41 -9.70
C LEU A 368 -14.13 13.77 -10.25
N ARG A 369 -14.37 14.72 -9.35
CA ARG A 369 -15.13 15.92 -9.66
C ARG A 369 -14.48 17.20 -9.13
N LEU A 370 -14.70 18.28 -9.86
CA LEU A 370 -14.57 19.64 -9.38
C LEU A 370 -15.97 20.25 -9.32
N GLU A 371 -16.38 20.73 -8.14
CA GLU A 371 -17.77 21.14 -7.89
C GLU A 371 -17.82 22.48 -7.16
N ASP A 372 -18.69 23.38 -7.63
CA ASP A 372 -19.09 24.59 -6.91
C ASP A 372 -20.59 24.54 -6.55
N LYS A 373 -21.23 25.69 -6.27
CA LYS A 373 -22.67 25.73 -5.93
C LYS A 373 -23.61 25.49 -7.11
N HIS A 374 -23.13 25.60 -8.34
CA HIS A 374 -23.94 25.69 -9.55
C HIS A 374 -23.48 24.72 -10.66
N GLU A 375 -22.24 24.24 -10.61
CA GLU A 375 -21.60 23.48 -11.68
C GLU A 375 -20.77 22.30 -11.13
N VAL A 376 -20.74 21.23 -11.91
CA VAL A 376 -19.94 20.02 -11.64
C VAL A 376 -19.19 19.65 -12.90
N ILE A 377 -17.87 19.49 -12.76
CA ILE A 377 -16.96 19.04 -13.81
C ILE A 377 -16.45 17.65 -13.42
N VAL A 378 -16.67 16.65 -14.25
CA VAL A 378 -16.12 15.30 -14.06
C VAL A 378 -14.84 15.20 -14.87
N PHE A 379 -13.68 15.21 -14.21
CA PHE A 379 -12.38 15.19 -14.89
C PHE A 379 -11.78 13.77 -14.99
N ASP A 380 -12.30 12.79 -14.25
CA ASP A 380 -11.89 11.38 -14.38
C ASP A 380 -12.96 10.41 -13.86
N ARG A 381 -12.88 9.16 -14.33
CA ARG A 381 -13.68 8.03 -13.84
C ARG A 381 -12.79 6.83 -13.57
N VAL A 382 -12.92 6.24 -12.39
CA VAL A 382 -12.05 5.17 -11.92
C VAL A 382 -12.88 4.00 -11.41
N ARG A 383 -12.63 2.79 -11.91
CA ARG A 383 -13.34 1.60 -11.38
C ARG A 383 -12.72 1.13 -10.07
N ALA A 384 -13.50 0.49 -9.20
CA ALA A 384 -13.01 0.04 -7.90
C ALA A 384 -11.85 -0.96 -8.00
N TYR A 385 -11.90 -1.91 -8.95
CA TYR A 385 -10.78 -2.84 -9.15
C TYR A 385 -9.52 -2.13 -9.68
N GLU A 386 -9.71 -1.07 -10.46
CA GLU A 386 -8.63 -0.26 -11.02
C GLU A 386 -7.99 0.60 -9.94
N ALA A 387 -8.81 1.23 -9.08
CA ALA A 387 -8.33 1.95 -7.90
C ALA A 387 -7.50 1.04 -6.98
N LEU A 388 -7.94 -0.20 -6.73
CA LEU A 388 -7.15 -1.16 -5.93
C LEU A 388 -5.86 -1.58 -6.61
N ALA A 389 -5.86 -1.74 -7.94
CA ALA A 389 -4.68 -2.13 -8.71
C ALA A 389 -3.65 -0.99 -8.80
N LEU A 390 -4.10 0.25 -8.91
CA LEU A 390 -3.26 1.43 -8.87
C LEU A 390 -2.72 1.69 -7.45
N GLY A 391 -3.53 1.42 -6.44
CA GLY A 391 -3.26 1.84 -5.07
C GLY A 391 -3.28 3.36 -4.92
N VAL A 392 -2.94 3.85 -3.74
CA VAL A 392 -2.96 5.29 -3.44
C VAL A 392 -1.83 6.01 -4.18
N ARG A 393 -0.63 5.43 -4.32
CA ARG A 393 0.54 6.09 -4.96
C ARG A 393 0.32 6.41 -6.43
N ARG A 394 -0.17 5.46 -7.24
CA ARG A 394 -0.42 5.73 -8.66
C ARG A 394 -1.73 6.46 -8.89
N LEU A 395 -2.74 6.23 -8.04
CA LEU A 395 -4.01 6.91 -8.20
C LEU A 395 -3.88 8.41 -7.92
N ARG A 396 -3.15 8.85 -6.89
CA ARG A 396 -2.93 10.29 -6.65
C ARG A 396 -2.22 10.97 -7.82
N GLU A 397 -1.25 10.31 -8.45
CA GLU A 397 -0.52 10.83 -9.62
C GLU A 397 -1.47 11.01 -10.80
N ARG A 398 -2.28 9.98 -11.10
CA ARG A 398 -3.33 10.05 -12.11
C ARG A 398 -4.33 11.17 -11.84
N ILE A 399 -4.78 11.31 -10.59
CA ILE A 399 -5.74 12.37 -10.21
C ILE A 399 -5.15 13.75 -10.50
N ALA A 400 -3.90 13.99 -10.07
CA ALA A 400 -3.23 15.25 -10.30
C ALA A 400 -3.00 15.52 -11.80
N GLU A 401 -2.57 14.52 -12.57
CA GLU A 401 -2.37 14.62 -14.02
C GLU A 401 -3.69 14.92 -14.74
N LYS A 402 -4.77 14.21 -14.42
CA LYS A 402 -6.08 14.41 -15.04
C LYS A 402 -6.66 15.78 -14.70
N ALA A 403 -6.65 16.16 -13.42
CA ALA A 403 -7.15 17.47 -13.00
C ALA A 403 -6.34 18.64 -13.58
N SER A 404 -5.01 18.52 -13.61
CA SER A 404 -4.14 19.56 -14.20
C SER A 404 -4.10 19.54 -15.73
N GLY A 405 -4.53 18.46 -16.39
CA GLY A 405 -4.61 18.34 -17.84
C GLY A 405 -5.95 18.81 -18.42
N ASP A 406 -7.02 18.73 -17.62
CA ASP A 406 -8.39 19.06 -18.03
C ASP A 406 -8.58 20.55 -18.33
N LEU A 407 -9.13 20.86 -19.50
CA LEU A 407 -9.27 22.24 -19.98
C LEU A 407 -10.33 23.00 -19.17
N ASP A 408 -11.43 22.37 -18.81
CA ASP A 408 -12.51 23.01 -18.06
C ASP A 408 -12.04 23.33 -16.63
N VAL A 409 -11.30 22.42 -16.00
CA VAL A 409 -10.66 22.67 -14.70
C VAL A 409 -9.71 23.87 -14.78
N LYS A 410 -8.85 23.94 -15.81
CA LYS A 410 -7.92 25.09 -16.00
C LYS A 410 -8.67 26.40 -16.17
N VAL A 411 -9.70 26.42 -17.01
CA VAL A 411 -10.48 27.63 -17.31
C VAL A 411 -11.18 28.15 -16.05
N ARG A 412 -11.78 27.27 -15.26
CA ARG A 412 -12.52 27.67 -14.05
C ARG A 412 -11.61 28.12 -12.90
N LEU A 413 -10.48 27.43 -12.70
CA LEU A 413 -9.55 27.78 -11.66
C LEU A 413 -8.66 28.97 -12.05
N GLY A 414 -8.49 29.24 -13.35
CA GLY A 414 -7.85 30.46 -13.86
C GLY A 414 -6.40 30.61 -13.40
N GLY A 415 -5.66 29.51 -13.26
CA GLY A 415 -4.30 29.50 -12.74
C GLY A 415 -4.18 29.69 -11.22
N ARG A 416 -5.28 29.80 -10.48
CA ARG A 416 -5.30 30.00 -9.02
C ARG A 416 -5.12 28.72 -8.21
N LEU A 417 -4.99 27.57 -8.86
CA LEU A 417 -4.72 26.30 -8.21
C LEU A 417 -3.22 26.09 -8.11
N SER A 418 -2.70 26.08 -6.88
CA SER A 418 -1.29 25.83 -6.65
C SER A 418 -0.94 24.34 -6.85
N GLY A 419 0.29 24.07 -7.29
CA GLY A 419 0.76 22.70 -7.52
C GLY A 419 0.81 21.88 -6.23
N MET A 420 1.28 22.49 -5.13
CA MET A 420 1.33 21.81 -3.83
C MET A 420 -0.07 21.42 -3.34
N TRP A 421 -1.04 22.32 -3.49
CA TRP A 421 -2.41 22.06 -3.06
C TRP A 421 -3.10 20.99 -3.90
N LEU A 422 -2.93 21.01 -5.22
CA LEU A 422 -3.44 19.95 -6.08
C LEU A 422 -2.91 18.57 -5.66
N ARG A 423 -1.62 18.46 -5.32
CA ARG A 423 -1.05 17.20 -4.85
C ARG A 423 -1.63 16.78 -3.50
N VAL A 424 -1.88 17.70 -2.58
CA VAL A 424 -2.60 17.40 -1.32
C VAL A 424 -4.01 16.86 -1.61
N GLN A 425 -4.79 17.55 -2.44
CA GLN A 425 -6.15 17.15 -2.82
C GLN A 425 -6.17 15.77 -3.50
N ALA A 426 -5.25 15.54 -4.43
CA ALA A 426 -5.11 14.28 -5.13
C ALA A 426 -4.76 13.11 -4.19
N MET A 427 -3.89 13.34 -3.20
CA MET A 427 -3.59 12.36 -2.16
C MET A 427 -4.85 12.00 -1.36
N LEU A 428 -5.57 13.01 -0.87
CA LEU A 428 -6.76 12.81 -0.03
C LEU A 428 -7.88 12.08 -0.78
N LEU A 429 -8.12 12.45 -2.05
CA LEU A 429 -9.06 11.76 -2.92
C LEU A 429 -8.63 10.31 -3.17
N ALA A 430 -7.35 10.06 -3.47
CA ALA A 430 -6.85 8.70 -3.70
C ALA A 430 -7.07 7.81 -2.47
N VAL A 431 -6.77 8.30 -1.26
CA VAL A 431 -7.02 7.58 0.00
C VAL A 431 -8.49 7.21 0.16
N LYS A 432 -9.40 8.17 -0.10
CA LYS A 432 -10.85 7.93 0.00
C LYS A 432 -11.33 6.90 -1.02
N VAL A 433 -10.96 7.07 -2.28
CA VAL A 433 -11.37 6.20 -3.39
C VAL A 433 -10.84 4.78 -3.21
N VAL A 434 -9.56 4.60 -2.88
CA VAL A 434 -8.98 3.27 -2.63
C VAL A 434 -9.58 2.64 -1.38
N GLY A 435 -9.77 3.43 -0.32
CA GLY A 435 -10.43 2.98 0.91
C GLY A 435 -11.81 2.42 0.64
N GLU A 436 -12.67 3.17 -0.07
CA GLU A 436 -14.00 2.70 -0.46
C GLU A 436 -13.95 1.53 -1.43
N ALA A 437 -12.96 1.49 -2.33
CA ALA A 437 -12.81 0.37 -3.26
C ALA A 437 -12.63 -0.97 -2.53
N TYR A 438 -11.93 -1.01 -1.38
CA TYR A 438 -11.83 -2.23 -0.56
C TYR A 438 -13.18 -2.71 -0.02
N VAL A 439 -14.15 -1.81 0.16
CA VAL A 439 -15.50 -2.14 0.62
C VAL A 439 -16.35 -2.63 -0.56
N LEU A 440 -16.24 -1.95 -1.71
CA LEU A 440 -17.04 -2.23 -2.91
C LEU A 440 -16.63 -3.49 -3.66
N THR A 441 -15.34 -3.87 -3.64
CA THR A 441 -14.93 -5.13 -4.26
C THR A 441 -15.38 -6.31 -3.42
N ALA A 442 -16.51 -6.89 -3.80
CA ALA A 442 -16.98 -8.19 -3.33
C ALA A 442 -15.92 -9.30 -3.57
N PRO A 443 -15.95 -10.41 -2.81
CA PRO A 443 -14.92 -11.46 -2.85
C PRO A 443 -14.69 -12.03 -4.26
N PRO A 444 -13.57 -12.72 -4.50
CA PRO A 444 -13.14 -13.22 -5.81
C PRO A 444 -14.20 -13.95 -6.65
N ALA A 445 -15.27 -14.48 -6.05
CA ALA A 445 -16.40 -15.05 -6.78
C ALA A 445 -17.20 -14.03 -7.61
N ALA A 446 -17.26 -12.76 -7.21
CA ALA A 446 -17.85 -11.67 -7.99
C ALA A 446 -16.90 -11.17 -9.09
N GLN A 447 -15.58 -11.21 -8.85
CA GLN A 447 -14.57 -10.90 -9.87
C GLN A 447 -14.34 -12.05 -10.86
N ALA A 448 -14.55 -13.31 -10.47
CA ALA A 448 -14.62 -14.46 -11.37
C ALA A 448 -15.85 -14.40 -12.29
N ARG A 449 -16.89 -13.64 -11.90
CA ARG A 449 -18.02 -13.30 -12.79
C ARG A 449 -17.71 -12.11 -13.72
N LEU A 450 -16.66 -11.35 -13.45
CA LEU A 450 -16.25 -10.14 -14.21
C LEU A 450 -15.01 -10.35 -15.08
N ARG A 451 -14.25 -11.44 -14.93
CA ARG A 451 -13.33 -11.90 -15.97
C ARG A 451 -14.19 -12.51 -17.08
N GLU A 452 -14.55 -11.69 -18.07
CA GLU A 452 -14.89 -12.23 -19.38
C GLU A 452 -13.66 -12.98 -19.88
N GLY A 453 -13.69 -14.32 -19.79
CA GLY A 453 -12.74 -15.14 -20.52
C GLY A 453 -13.11 -15.00 -22.00
N LEU A 454 -12.46 -14.10 -22.72
CA LEU A 454 -12.63 -14.03 -24.17
C LEU A 454 -12.13 -15.36 -24.74
N LEU A 455 -13.07 -16.19 -25.18
CA LEU A 455 -12.80 -17.50 -25.75
C LEU A 455 -12.39 -17.34 -27.22
N GLU A 456 -13.15 -16.54 -27.97
CA GLU A 456 -12.89 -16.27 -29.37
C GLU A 456 -13.45 -14.89 -29.77
N GLU A 457 -12.79 -14.20 -30.70
CA GLU A 457 -13.25 -12.95 -31.29
C GLU A 457 -13.20 -13.07 -32.82
N ARG A 458 -14.28 -12.65 -33.49
CA ARG A 458 -14.32 -12.47 -34.94
C ARG A 458 -14.68 -11.04 -35.25
N ARG A 459 -13.95 -10.48 -36.21
CA ARG A 459 -14.19 -9.16 -36.74
C ARG A 459 -14.58 -9.29 -38.19
N ILE A 460 -15.73 -8.74 -38.55
CA ILE A 460 -16.30 -8.88 -39.88
C ILE A 460 -16.59 -7.47 -40.40
N PRO A 461 -15.93 -7.05 -41.51
CA PRO A 461 -16.18 -5.75 -42.09
C PRO A 461 -17.60 -5.69 -42.66
N VAL A 462 -18.33 -4.61 -42.37
CA VAL A 462 -19.67 -4.37 -42.91
C VAL A 462 -19.79 -2.93 -43.42
N ASP A 463 -20.69 -2.70 -44.37
CA ASP A 463 -20.89 -1.35 -44.89
C ASP A 463 -21.44 -0.45 -43.76
N GLY A 464 -20.62 0.49 -43.28
CA GLY A 464 -20.95 1.36 -42.13
C GLY A 464 -20.23 1.02 -40.81
N GLY A 465 -19.32 0.04 -40.79
CA GLY A 465 -18.45 -0.21 -39.62
C GLY A 465 -17.86 -1.62 -39.57
N GLU A 466 -17.35 -2.02 -38.40
CA GLU A 466 -16.90 -3.39 -38.15
C GLU A 466 -17.88 -4.06 -37.19
N LEU A 467 -18.36 -5.26 -37.55
CA LEU A 467 -19.11 -6.13 -36.64
C LEU A 467 -18.11 -7.00 -35.88
N VAL A 468 -18.04 -6.83 -34.57
CA VAL A 468 -17.22 -7.65 -33.67
C VAL A 468 -18.12 -8.61 -32.93
N ALA A 469 -17.94 -9.91 -33.17
CA ALA A 469 -18.60 -10.98 -32.44
C ALA A 469 -17.60 -11.61 -31.47
N ARG A 470 -17.89 -11.56 -30.17
CA ARG A 470 -17.04 -12.13 -29.12
C ARG A 470 -17.77 -13.27 -28.42
N LEU A 471 -17.14 -14.42 -28.34
CA LEU A 471 -17.55 -15.50 -27.44
C LEU A 471 -16.84 -15.28 -26.11
N VAL A 472 -17.60 -14.99 -25.06
CA VAL A 472 -17.07 -14.70 -23.72
C VAL A 472 -17.63 -15.68 -22.69
N GLU A 473 -16.76 -16.17 -21.83
CA GLU A 473 -17.15 -16.98 -20.68
C GLU A 473 -17.31 -16.09 -19.44
N ARG A 474 -18.46 -16.19 -18.77
CA ARG A 474 -18.73 -15.52 -17.49
C ARG A 474 -19.23 -16.55 -16.47
N GLY A 475 -18.32 -17.06 -15.65
CA GLY A 475 -18.59 -18.21 -14.76
C GLY A 475 -18.74 -19.49 -15.57
N PHE A 476 -19.77 -20.32 -15.28
CA PHE A 476 -20.07 -21.55 -16.05
C PHE A 476 -20.90 -21.32 -17.32
N ASN A 477 -21.19 -20.06 -17.66
CA ASN A 477 -22.04 -19.72 -18.80
C ASN A 477 -21.20 -19.04 -19.88
N ARG A 478 -21.42 -19.44 -21.13
CA ARG A 478 -20.87 -18.76 -22.30
C ARG A 478 -21.88 -17.75 -22.85
N TYR A 479 -21.40 -16.65 -23.40
CA TYR A 479 -22.19 -15.59 -24.02
C TYR A 479 -21.58 -15.21 -25.37
N VAL A 480 -22.42 -14.81 -26.32
CA VAL A 480 -21.98 -14.07 -27.51
C VAL A 480 -22.33 -12.60 -27.35
N THR A 481 -21.33 -11.74 -27.43
CA THR A 481 -21.46 -10.29 -27.51
C THR A 481 -21.28 -9.85 -28.95
N LEU A 482 -22.21 -9.04 -29.45
CA LEU A 482 -22.16 -8.44 -30.78
C LEU A 482 -22.00 -6.93 -30.65
N GLU A 483 -21.01 -6.36 -31.33
CA GLU A 483 -20.74 -4.93 -31.36
C GLU A 483 -20.61 -4.47 -32.82
N LEU A 484 -21.20 -3.33 -33.16
CA LEU A 484 -21.15 -2.76 -34.50
C LEU A 484 -20.63 -1.32 -34.41
N GLY A 485 -19.51 -1.03 -35.07
CA GLY A 485 -18.89 0.31 -35.02
C GLY A 485 -18.52 0.75 -33.60
N GLY A 486 -18.07 -0.19 -32.76
CA GLY A 486 -17.72 0.04 -31.35
C GLY A 486 -18.91 0.15 -30.39
N ARG A 487 -20.15 0.11 -30.88
CA ARG A 487 -21.36 0.08 -30.05
C ARG A 487 -21.87 -1.34 -29.87
N ARG A 488 -22.02 -1.79 -28.62
CA ARG A 488 -22.64 -3.08 -28.32
C ARG A 488 -24.11 -3.09 -28.73
N ILE A 489 -24.46 -4.02 -29.63
CA ILE A 489 -25.84 -4.20 -30.12
C ILE A 489 -26.54 -5.37 -29.42
N ALA A 490 -25.79 -6.39 -28.94
CA ALA A 490 -26.38 -7.49 -28.19
C ALA A 490 -25.42 -8.22 -27.25
N THR A 491 -26.00 -8.90 -26.27
CA THR A 491 -25.34 -9.92 -25.44
C THR A 491 -26.31 -11.06 -25.25
N LEU A 492 -25.96 -12.24 -25.78
CA LEU A 492 -26.82 -13.40 -25.79
C LEU A 492 -26.16 -14.53 -25.01
N LYS A 493 -26.88 -15.13 -24.07
CA LYS A 493 -26.42 -16.29 -23.33
C LYS A 493 -26.50 -17.52 -24.24
N LEU A 494 -25.44 -18.32 -24.32
CA LEU A 494 -25.52 -19.66 -24.92
C LEU A 494 -26.40 -20.53 -24.01
N GLY A 495 -27.58 -20.90 -24.53
CA GLY A 495 -28.50 -21.83 -23.90
C GLY A 495 -28.40 -23.23 -24.51
N SER A 496 -29.19 -24.17 -24.00
CA SER A 496 -29.22 -25.58 -24.43
C SER A 496 -29.74 -25.81 -25.85
N ASP A 497 -30.33 -24.78 -26.47
CA ASP A 497 -30.98 -24.83 -27.79
C ASP A 497 -30.27 -23.87 -28.76
N PRO A 498 -29.32 -24.37 -29.57
CA PRO A 498 -28.58 -23.57 -30.53
C PRO A 498 -29.49 -22.89 -31.56
N GLY A 499 -30.56 -23.56 -32.01
CA GLY A 499 -31.45 -23.05 -33.06
C GLY A 499 -32.15 -21.75 -32.66
N LYS A 500 -32.64 -21.67 -31.40
CA LYS A 500 -33.24 -20.44 -30.87
C LYS A 500 -32.24 -19.30 -30.70
N LEU A 501 -30.96 -19.61 -30.51
CA LEU A 501 -29.92 -18.61 -30.40
C LEU A 501 -29.56 -18.05 -31.77
N GLU A 502 -29.46 -18.91 -32.79
CA GLU A 502 -29.26 -18.51 -34.18
C GLU A 502 -30.37 -17.57 -34.67
N GLU A 503 -31.64 -17.93 -34.43
CA GLU A 503 -32.79 -17.10 -34.81
C GLU A 503 -32.75 -15.72 -34.13
N LYS A 504 -32.33 -15.65 -32.86
CA LYS A 504 -32.16 -14.39 -32.14
C LYS A 504 -31.03 -13.54 -32.71
N VAL A 505 -29.90 -14.15 -33.05
CA VAL A 505 -28.77 -13.46 -33.70
C VAL A 505 -29.21 -12.87 -35.03
N GLU A 506 -29.90 -13.64 -35.87
CA GLU A 506 -30.39 -13.17 -37.17
C GLU A 506 -31.38 -12.02 -37.03
N LYS A 507 -32.29 -12.11 -36.07
CA LYS A 507 -33.22 -11.03 -35.77
C LYS A 507 -32.48 -9.77 -35.30
N ILE A 508 -31.46 -9.90 -34.46
CA ILE A 508 -30.67 -8.76 -33.99
C ILE A 508 -29.90 -8.12 -35.15
N LEU A 509 -29.25 -8.92 -35.99
CA LEU A 509 -28.50 -8.42 -37.14
C LEU A 509 -29.42 -7.74 -38.15
N SER A 510 -30.61 -8.28 -38.43
CA SER A 510 -31.56 -7.66 -39.36
C SER A 510 -32.08 -6.30 -38.91
N HIS A 511 -32.17 -6.06 -37.60
CA HIS A 511 -32.65 -4.80 -37.03
C HIS A 511 -31.54 -3.75 -36.83
N ASN A 512 -30.29 -4.18 -36.64
CA ASN A 512 -29.18 -3.28 -36.28
C ASN A 512 -28.18 -3.02 -37.41
N LEU A 513 -28.15 -3.84 -38.46
CA LEU A 513 -27.31 -3.58 -39.62
C LEU A 513 -27.86 -2.43 -40.47
N PRO A 514 -26.99 -1.60 -41.09
CA PRO A 514 -27.42 -0.54 -41.99
C PRO A 514 -28.30 -1.06 -43.13
N LYS A 515 -29.27 -0.24 -43.56
CA LYS A 515 -30.22 -0.60 -44.62
C LYS A 515 -29.56 -0.94 -45.96
N GLY A 516 -28.31 -0.52 -46.18
CA GLY A 516 -27.53 -0.81 -47.39
C GLY A 516 -26.84 -2.18 -47.43
N VAL A 517 -26.86 -2.95 -46.34
CA VAL A 517 -26.22 -4.29 -46.32
C VAL A 517 -27.11 -5.29 -47.05
N SER A 518 -26.64 -5.79 -48.20
CA SER A 518 -27.31 -6.82 -49.02
C SER A 518 -27.69 -8.07 -48.22
N GLU A 519 -28.79 -8.74 -48.57
CA GLU A 519 -29.22 -9.98 -47.91
C GLU A 519 -28.16 -11.08 -47.93
N GLU A 520 -27.36 -11.18 -49.00
CA GLU A 520 -26.26 -12.15 -49.12
C GLU A 520 -25.19 -11.91 -48.04
N LYS A 521 -24.74 -10.66 -47.87
CA LYS A 521 -23.82 -10.28 -46.76
C LYS A 521 -24.44 -10.55 -45.39
N ARG A 522 -25.75 -10.33 -45.20
CA ARG A 522 -26.44 -10.64 -43.93
C ARG A 522 -26.41 -12.14 -43.64
N ARG A 523 -26.59 -12.97 -44.67
CA ARG A 523 -26.50 -14.43 -44.55
C ARG A 523 -25.08 -14.87 -44.15
N LEU A 524 -24.05 -14.33 -44.82
CA LEU A 524 -22.64 -14.61 -44.51
C LEU A 524 -22.26 -14.19 -43.08
N LEU A 525 -22.71 -13.02 -42.62
CA LEU A 525 -22.52 -12.58 -41.23
C LEU A 525 -23.20 -13.52 -40.23
N GLY A 526 -24.41 -13.99 -40.57
CA GLY A 526 -25.10 -15.01 -39.81
C GLY A 526 -24.29 -16.30 -39.72
N GLU A 527 -23.78 -16.80 -40.85
CA GLU A 527 -22.97 -18.02 -40.94
C GLU A 527 -21.67 -17.92 -40.11
N GLU A 528 -20.98 -16.78 -40.15
CA GLU A 528 -19.78 -16.55 -39.34
C GLU A 528 -20.08 -16.55 -37.84
N VAL A 529 -21.17 -15.88 -37.41
CA VAL A 529 -21.59 -15.92 -36.00
C VAL A 529 -22.06 -17.33 -35.60
N ARG A 530 -22.69 -18.08 -36.51
CA ARG A 530 -23.03 -19.50 -36.27
C ARG A 530 -21.79 -20.37 -36.13
N SER A 531 -20.74 -20.12 -36.90
CA SER A 531 -19.49 -20.87 -36.81
C SER A 531 -18.84 -20.69 -35.42
N LEU A 532 -18.94 -19.48 -34.86
CA LEU A 532 -18.53 -19.17 -33.48
C LEU A 532 -19.39 -19.89 -32.43
N LEU A 533 -20.68 -20.07 -32.69
CA LEU A 533 -21.62 -20.71 -31.76
C LEU A 533 -21.49 -22.23 -31.69
N LYS A 534 -20.91 -22.87 -32.72
CA LYS A 534 -20.74 -24.33 -32.80
C LYS A 534 -19.47 -24.84 -32.11
N ARG A 535 -18.62 -23.95 -31.60
CA ARG A 535 -17.39 -24.24 -30.83
C ARG A 535 -17.64 -24.02 -29.33
#